data_AF-A0AAC8PWP7-F1
#
_entry.id   AF-A0AAC8PWP7-F1
#
_cell.length_a   1.000
_cell.length_b   1.000
_cell.length_c   1.000
_cell.angle_alpha   90.00
_cell.angle_beta   90.00
_cell.angle_gamma   90.00
#
_symmetry.space_group_name_H-M   'P 1'
#
loop_
_entity.id
_entity.type
_entity.pdbx_description
1 polymer ?
#
loop_
_entity_poly.entity_id
_entity_poly.type
_entity_poly.pdbx_seq_one_letter_code
_entity_poly.pdbx_strand_id
1 'polypeptide(L)' 'MFSPADGILAATAYNGRGITTGTMTGKAFADFIKTDDPDVLPLPFYDLKEQTISFKKLREVGTELGLTLYHGGQILRIVP' A
#
# COMPACT_ATOMS: atom_id res chain seq x y z
N MET A 1 -2.98 8.52 -1.35
CA MET A 1 -3.62 7.99 -2.57
C MET A 1 -2.67 8.24 -3.74
N PHE A 2 -2.84 7.64 -4.93
CA PHE A 2 -1.89 7.84 -6.03
C PHE A 2 -2.57 7.78 -7.40
N SER A 3 -1.92 8.37 -8.41
CA SER A 3 -2.34 8.34 -9.81
C SER A 3 -1.29 7.55 -10.62
N PRO A 4 -1.56 6.30 -11.03
CA PRO A 4 -0.59 5.51 -11.78
C PRO A 4 -0.44 5.96 -13.24
N ALA A 5 -1.44 6.66 -13.78
CA ALA A 5 -1.45 7.24 -15.13
C ALA A 5 -2.49 8.37 -15.19
N ASP A 6 -2.38 9.24 -16.18
CA ASP A 6 -3.31 10.35 -16.36
C ASP A 6 -4.76 9.85 -16.44
N GLY A 7 -5.63 10.44 -15.63
CA GLY A 7 -7.05 10.06 -15.52
C GLY A 7 -7.33 8.79 -14.72
N ILE A 8 -6.31 8.12 -14.15
CA ILE A 8 -6.50 6.95 -13.28
C ILE A 8 -6.26 7.35 -11.82
N LEU A 9 -7.25 7.13 -10.97
CA LEU A 9 -7.14 7.35 -9.53
C LEU A 9 -7.15 6.03 -8.78
N ALA A 10 -6.16 5.84 -7.91
CA ALA A 10 -6.01 4.65 -7.11
C ALA A 10 -5.91 4.97 -5.61
N ALA A 11 -6.66 4.20 -4.83
CA ALA A 11 -6.57 4.15 -3.38
C ALA A 11 -6.05 2.75 -2.98
N THR A 12 -4.98 2.71 -2.20
CA THR A 12 -4.44 1.46 -1.62
C THR A 12 -4.29 1.62 -0.11
N ALA A 13 -4.03 0.52 0.59
CA ALA A 13 -3.78 0.47 2.03
C ALA A 13 -4.96 0.90 2.94
N TYR A 14 -6.20 0.82 2.47
CA TYR A 14 -7.40 0.87 3.33
C TYR A 14 -7.66 -0.48 4.05
N ASN A 15 -6.59 -1.09 4.59
CA ASN A 15 -6.62 -2.44 5.18
C ASN A 15 -7.73 -2.57 6.23
N GLY A 16 -8.66 -3.49 5.99
CA GLY A 16 -9.78 -3.81 6.89
C GLY A 16 -10.91 -2.77 6.98
N ARG A 17 -10.80 -1.64 6.27
CA ARG A 17 -11.78 -0.53 6.32
C ARG A 17 -12.42 -0.20 4.97
N GLY A 18 -12.01 -0.88 3.91
CA GLY A 18 -12.48 -0.62 2.54
C GLY A 18 -14.00 -0.67 2.33
N ILE A 19 -14.74 -1.46 3.11
CA ILE A 19 -16.22 -1.47 3.07
C ILE A 19 -16.78 -0.20 3.70
N THR A 20 -16.34 0.14 4.92
CA THR A 20 -16.88 1.28 5.67
C THR A 20 -16.48 2.62 5.07
N THR A 21 -15.23 2.76 4.62
CA THR A 21 -14.73 4.03 4.07
C THR A 21 -14.89 4.13 2.56
N GLY A 22 -15.20 3.03 1.86
CA GLY A 22 -15.27 2.98 0.41
C GLY A 22 -16.26 3.98 -0.20
N THR A 23 -17.44 4.15 0.39
CA THR A 23 -18.44 5.13 -0.09
C THR A 23 -17.95 6.57 0.08
N MET A 24 -17.33 6.89 1.21
CA MET A 24 -16.77 8.22 1.46
C MET A 24 -15.60 8.52 0.51
N THR A 25 -14.68 7.58 0.33
CA THR A 25 -13.57 7.71 -0.62
C THR A 25 -14.07 7.84 -2.05
N GLY A 26 -15.06 7.04 -2.46
CA GLY A 26 -15.65 7.10 -3.80
C GLY A 26 -16.35 8.44 -4.09
N LYS A 27 -17.07 9.00 -3.10
CA LYS A 27 -17.66 10.33 -3.20
C LYS A 27 -16.59 11.41 -3.33
N ALA A 28 -15.56 11.37 -2.48
CA ALA A 28 -14.44 12.31 -2.55
C ALA A 28 -13.71 12.22 -3.90
N PHE A 29 -13.57 11.04 -4.49
CA PHE A 29 -13.01 10.87 -5.83
C PHE A 29 -13.89 11.48 -6.92
N ALA A 30 -15.21 11.29 -6.86
CA ALA A 30 -16.12 11.91 -7.81
C ALA A 30 -16.09 13.44 -7.72
N ASP A 31 -16.05 13.99 -6.50
CA ASP A 31 -15.93 15.43 -6.27
C ASP A 31 -14.59 15.95 -6.81
N PHE A 32 -13.48 15.27 -6.50
CA PHE A 32 -12.15 15.60 -7.02
C PHE A 32 -12.10 15.60 -8.55
N ILE A 33 -12.64 14.58 -9.22
CA ILE A 33 -12.68 14.51 -10.70
C ILE A 33 -13.46 15.71 -11.29
N LYS A 34 -14.48 16.20 -10.58
CA LYS A 34 -15.31 17.31 -11.04
C LYS A 34 -14.68 18.67 -10.81
N THR A 35 -14.00 18.86 -9.67
CA THR A 35 -13.51 20.18 -9.23
C THR A 35 -12.02 20.38 -9.40
N ASP A 36 -11.25 19.29 -9.60
CA ASP A 36 -9.79 19.26 -9.57
C ASP A 36 -9.20 19.83 -8.26
N ASP A 37 -9.97 19.75 -7.17
CA ASP A 37 -9.60 20.29 -5.86
C ASP A 37 -9.09 19.18 -4.94
N PRO A 38 -7.77 19.12 -4.63
CA PRO A 38 -7.20 18.07 -3.79
C PRO A 38 -7.67 18.11 -2.33
N ASP A 39 -8.22 19.23 -1.83
CA ASP A 39 -8.64 19.38 -0.43
C ASP A 39 -9.92 18.58 -0.12
N VAL A 40 -10.66 18.15 -1.14
CA VAL A 40 -11.85 17.29 -0.96
C VAL A 40 -11.48 15.83 -0.62
N LEU A 41 -10.21 15.45 -0.80
CA LEU A 41 -9.76 14.09 -0.59
C LEU A 41 -9.42 13.83 0.88
N PRO A 42 -9.84 12.68 1.44
CA PRO A 42 -9.57 12.36 2.84
C PRO A 42 -8.08 12.14 3.17
N LEU A 43 -7.24 11.92 2.14
CA LEU A 43 -5.80 11.77 2.25
C LEU A 43 -5.13 12.42 1.04
N PRO A 44 -3.96 13.05 1.21
CA PRO A 44 -3.24 13.63 0.09
C PRO A 44 -2.80 12.58 -0.94
N PHE A 45 -2.57 13.04 -2.17
CA PHE A 45 -1.85 12.26 -3.16
C PHE A 45 -0.37 12.23 -2.80
N TYR A 46 0.24 11.05 -2.99
CA TYR A 46 1.67 10.87 -2.88
C TYR A 46 2.18 10.28 -4.19
N ASP A 47 3.29 10.80 -4.71
CA ASP A 47 4.01 10.12 -5.78
C ASP A 47 4.70 8.87 -5.20
N LEU A 48 4.39 7.71 -5.77
CA LEU A 48 5.00 6.44 -5.37
C LEU A 48 6.53 6.44 -5.52
N LYS A 49 7.08 7.24 -6.45
CA LYS A 49 8.53 7.37 -6.63
C LYS A 49 9.21 8.09 -5.47
N GLU A 50 8.50 8.99 -4.80
CA GLU A 50 9.01 9.72 -3.63
C GLU A 50 8.93 8.88 -2.36
N GLN A 51 8.03 7.90 -2.32
CA GLN A 51 7.83 6.98 -1.20
C GLN A 51 8.86 5.84 -1.22
N THR A 52 10.14 6.18 -1.05
CA THR A 52 11.21 5.19 -0.93
C THR A 52 11.39 4.75 0.52
N ILE A 53 11.43 3.43 0.74
CA ILE A 53 11.75 2.87 2.04
C ILE A 53 13.25 2.59 2.08
N SER A 54 13.95 3.19 3.04
CA SER A 54 15.39 2.98 3.21
C SER A 54 15.70 1.49 3.40
N PHE A 55 16.73 1.02 2.69
CA PHE A 55 17.21 -0.37 2.77
C PHE A 55 16.15 -1.43 2.45
N LYS A 56 15.15 -1.12 1.61
CA LYS A 56 14.08 -2.06 1.21
C LYS A 56 14.61 -3.45 0.85
N LYS A 57 15.61 -3.54 -0.04
CA LYS A 57 16.20 -4.82 -0.47
C LYS A 57 16.87 -5.59 0.67
N LEU A 58 17.53 -4.89 1.59
CA LEU A 58 18.18 -5.54 2.73
C LEU A 58 17.15 -6.12 3.69
N ARG A 59 16.07 -5.37 3.96
CA ARG A 59 14.94 -5.85 4.77
C ARG A 59 14.27 -7.06 4.13
N GLU A 60 14.01 -6.98 2.82
CA GLU A 60 13.45 -8.07 2.03
C GLU A 60 14.31 -9.34 2.13
N VAL A 61 15.61 -9.25 1.85
CA VAL A 61 16.54 -10.38 1.97
C VAL A 61 16.57 -10.93 3.40
N GLY A 62 16.61 -10.06 4.42
CA GLY A 62 16.59 -10.51 5.82
C GLY A 62 15.31 -11.26 6.19
N THR A 63 14.16 -10.76 5.74
CA THR A 63 12.85 -11.39 5.98
C THR A 63 12.74 -12.73 5.23
N GLU A 64 13.08 -12.76 3.94
CA GLU A 64 13.02 -13.97 3.11
C GLU A 64 13.98 -15.05 3.60
N LEU A 65 15.22 -14.67 3.96
CA LEU A 65 16.20 -15.59 4.52
C LEU A 65 15.74 -16.17 5.86
N GLY A 66 15.22 -15.33 6.75
CA GLY A 66 14.70 -15.76 8.05
C GLY A 66 13.54 -16.75 7.91
N LEU A 67 12.57 -16.45 7.04
CA LEU A 67 11.46 -17.35 6.71
C LEU A 67 11.95 -18.67 6.11
N THR A 68 12.88 -18.60 5.16
CA THR A 68 13.45 -19.79 4.49
C THR A 68 14.18 -20.68 5.51
N LEU A 69 15.00 -20.10 6.39
CA LEU A 69 15.72 -20.84 7.43
C LEU A 69 14.76 -21.45 8.45
N TYR A 70 13.73 -20.71 8.87
CA TYR A 70 12.71 -21.22 9.78
C TYR A 70 12.01 -22.44 9.19
N HIS A 71 11.49 -22.34 7.96
CA HIS A 71 10.84 -23.45 7.28
C HIS A 71 11.80 -24.61 6.97
N GLY A 72 13.05 -24.33 6.61
CA GLY A 72 14.09 -25.35 6.47
C GLY A 72 14.34 -26.11 7.78
N GLY A 73 14.39 -25.38 8.90
CA GLY A 73 14.47 -25.95 10.24
C GLY A 73 13.29 -26.85 10.60
N GLN A 74 12.07 -26.49 10.18
CA GLN A 74 10.87 -27.32 10.37
C GLN A 74 10.93 -28.60 9.53
N ILE A 75 11.36 -28.53 8.27
CA ILE A 75 11.53 -29.71 7.39
C ILE A 75 12.56 -30.67 7.98
N LEU A 76 13.67 -30.14 8.50
CA LEU A 76 14.72 -30.91 9.15
C LEU A 76 14.39 -31.33 10.59
N ARG A 77 13.22 -30.92 11.13
CA ARG A 77 12.78 -31.16 12.51
C ARG A 77 13.75 -30.65 13.59
N ILE A 78 14.52 -29.61 13.27
CA ILE A 78 15.42 -28.93 14.22
C ILE A 78 14.63 -27.89 15.03
N VAL A 79 13.64 -27.27 14.38
CA VAL A 79 12.70 -26.33 14.98
C VAL A 79 11.33 -27.00 14.98
N PRO A 80 10.59 -26.97 16.11
CA PRO A 80 9.28 -27.60 16.22
C PRO A 80 8.23 -27.01 15.27
#